data_AF-A0A2M7DCM4-F1
#
_entry.id   AF-A0A2M7DCM4-F1
#
_cell.length_a   1.000
_cell.length_b   1.000
_cell.length_c   1.000
_cell.angle_alpha   90.00
_cell.angle_beta   90.00
_cell.angle_gamma   90.00
#
_symmetry.space_group_name_H-M   'P 1'
#
loop_
_entity.id
_entity.type
_entity.pdbx_description
1 polymer ?
#
loop_
_entity_poly.entity_id
_entity_poly.type
_entity_poly.pdbx_seq_one_letter_code
_entity_poly.pdbx_strand_id
1 'polypeptide(L)'
;MDTVYAGSFLKTIVNQYKQILRWGYGVENVPYMLWYFPKNKKIPFLEKLKPLFTQFEGSCSWATVPILLILLGNVPVFIAHSKGVKAAVVYNAPFILSWLMTLAMVGLFTMAVVSTLLLPSKPEKRHYLGYLGMTLQWILFPITMIAFGSVPAAEGITRLMIGKYLGFRTTEKSR
;
A
#
# COMPACT_ATOMS: atom_id res chain seq x y z
N MET A 1 -2.74 11.94 10.65
CA MET A 1 -1.26 11.95 10.54
C MET A 1 -0.82 13.38 10.25
N ASP A 2 0.19 13.88 10.96
CA ASP A 2 0.82 15.16 10.61
C ASP A 2 1.53 15.05 9.26
N THR A 3 1.40 16.11 8.46
CA THR A 3 2.08 16.21 7.16
C THR A 3 3.60 16.25 7.34
N VAL A 4 4.35 15.69 6.39
CA VAL A 4 5.83 15.65 6.41
C VAL A 4 6.43 16.96 5.88
N TYR A 5 5.74 18.07 6.15
CA TYR A 5 6.10 19.36 5.58
C TYR A 5 7.45 19.84 6.13
N ALA A 6 8.38 20.10 5.21
CA ALA A 6 9.76 20.50 5.54
C ALA A 6 10.12 21.87 4.93
N GLY A 7 9.14 22.77 4.86
CA GLY A 7 9.29 24.13 4.33
C GLY A 7 9.40 24.25 2.80
N SER A 8 9.88 23.22 2.10
CA SER A 8 9.97 23.18 0.62
C SER A 8 9.30 21.93 0.06
N PHE A 9 8.67 22.05 -1.10
CA PHE A 9 7.96 20.95 -1.77
C PHE A 9 8.89 19.76 -2.07
N LEU A 10 10.08 20.02 -2.62
CA LEU A 10 11.06 18.97 -2.94
C LEU A 10 11.57 18.27 -1.67
N LYS A 11 11.85 19.04 -0.61
CA LYS A 11 12.26 18.46 0.69
C LYS A 11 11.15 17.59 1.29
N THR A 12 9.90 18.02 1.16
CA THR A 12 8.72 17.29 1.62
C THR A 12 8.57 15.96 0.88
N ILE A 13 8.73 15.95 -0.45
CA ILE A 13 8.71 14.71 -1.26
C ILE A 13 9.80 13.73 -0.82
N VAL A 14 11.04 14.21 -0.67
CA VAL A 14 12.17 13.37 -0.25
C VAL A 14 11.95 12.82 1.15
N ASN A 15 11.41 13.62 2.07
CA ASN A 15 11.11 13.17 3.43
C ASN A 15 9.95 12.18 3.46
N GLN A 16 8.92 12.37 2.63
CA GLN A 16 7.83 11.41 2.47
C GLN A 16 8.35 10.05 1.97
N TYR A 17 9.21 10.06 0.96
CA TYR A 17 9.84 8.85 0.43
C TYR A 17 10.63 8.11 1.52
N LYS A 18 11.49 8.83 2.25
CA LYS A 18 12.29 8.25 3.35
C LYS A 18 11.44 7.73 4.51
N GLN A 19 10.30 8.37 4.77
CA GLN A 19 9.38 7.92 5.80
C GLN A 19 8.74 6.58 5.42
N ILE A 20 8.27 6.44 4.18
CA ILE A 20 7.67 5.18 3.72
C ILE A 20 8.73 4.08 3.59
N LEU A 21 9.94 4.42 3.14
CA LEU A 21 11.07 3.48 3.14
C LEU A 21 11.32 2.89 4.53
N ARG A 22 11.25 3.72 5.58
CA ARG A 22 11.40 3.25 6.98
C ARG A 22 10.27 2.31 7.38
N TRP A 23 9.04 2.62 6.99
CA TRP A 23 7.90 1.75 7.27
C TRP A 23 8.06 0.39 6.56
N GLY A 24 8.48 0.38 5.30
CA GLY A 24 8.77 -0.86 4.55
C GLY A 24 9.91 -1.67 5.16
N TYR A 25 10.93 -1.00 5.69
CA TYR A 25 12.02 -1.66 6.43
C TYR A 25 11.56 -2.32 7.75
N GLY A 26 10.37 -1.98 8.26
CA GLY A 26 9.72 -2.66 9.39
C GLY A 26 9.47 -4.16 9.19
N VAL A 27 9.75 -4.71 7.99
CA VAL A 27 9.86 -6.15 7.72
C VAL A 27 10.93 -6.83 8.59
N GLU A 28 11.86 -6.08 9.21
CA GLU A 28 12.83 -6.60 10.20
C GLU A 28 12.17 -7.32 11.39
N ASN A 29 10.91 -7.01 11.68
CA ASN A 29 10.14 -7.70 12.70
C ASN A 29 9.88 -9.17 12.35
N VAL A 30 9.79 -9.53 11.06
CA VAL A 30 9.52 -10.89 10.61
C VAL A 30 10.62 -11.87 11.05
N PRO A 31 11.92 -11.66 10.74
CA PRO A 31 12.97 -12.56 11.19
C PRO A 31 13.09 -12.60 12.72
N TYR A 32 12.85 -11.48 13.40
CA TYR A 32 12.78 -11.45 14.86
C TYR A 32 11.67 -12.36 15.39
N MET A 33 10.44 -12.21 14.89
CA MET A 33 9.30 -13.05 15.27
C MET A 33 9.59 -14.53 14.98
N LEU A 34 10.11 -14.87 13.80
CA LEU A 34 10.47 -16.24 13.43
C LEU A 34 11.49 -16.87 14.39
N TRP A 35 12.46 -16.09 14.88
CA TRP A 35 13.49 -16.60 15.77
C TRP A 35 13.02 -16.81 17.22
N TYR A 36 12.15 -15.92 17.72
CA TYR A 36 11.74 -15.91 19.13
C TYR A 36 10.40 -16.59 19.41
N PHE A 37 9.47 -16.62 18.44
CA PHE A 37 8.16 -17.24 18.61
C PHE A 37 8.21 -18.74 18.95
N PRO A 38 9.09 -19.56 18.33
CA PRO A 38 9.24 -20.97 18.70
C PRO A 38 9.77 -21.17 20.14
N LYS A 39 10.59 -20.23 20.63
CA LYS A 39 11.24 -20.31 21.95
C LYS A 39 10.29 -19.99 23.10
N ASN A 40 9.26 -19.17 22.83
CA ASN A 40 8.33 -18.74 23.86
C ASN A 40 7.19 -19.76 24.07
N LYS A 41 7.29 -20.67 25.05
CA LYS A 41 6.24 -21.67 25.33
C LYS A 41 4.97 -21.11 25.98
N LYS A 42 4.95 -19.83 26.41
CA LYS A 42 3.81 -19.23 27.11
C LYS A 42 2.63 -18.89 26.20
N ILE A 43 2.88 -18.77 24.89
CA ILE A 43 1.87 -18.38 23.91
C ILE A 43 1.55 -19.61 23.03
N PRO A 44 0.28 -19.92 22.76
CA PRO A 44 -0.09 -21.03 21.87
C PRO A 44 0.33 -20.75 20.42
N PHE A 45 0.54 -21.82 19.64
CA PHE A 45 1.11 -21.73 18.29
C PHE A 45 0.26 -20.89 17.33
N LEU A 46 -1.07 -21.06 17.34
CA LEU A 46 -1.97 -20.34 16.45
C LEU A 46 -1.99 -18.83 16.71
N GLU A 47 -1.87 -18.40 17.97
CA GLU A 47 -1.80 -16.99 18.34
C GLU A 47 -0.51 -16.31 17.89
N LYS A 48 0.57 -17.08 17.70
CA LYS A 48 1.82 -16.59 17.12
C LYS A 48 1.77 -16.52 15.61
N LEU A 49 1.09 -17.48 14.97
CA LEU A 49 1.03 -17.58 13.52
C LEU A 49 0.27 -16.40 12.92
N LYS A 50 -0.81 -15.95 13.56
CA LYS A 50 -1.61 -14.81 13.06
C LYS A 50 -0.78 -13.52 12.87
N PRO A 51 -0.11 -12.94 13.90
CA PRO A 51 0.67 -11.73 13.72
C PRO A 51 1.88 -11.93 12.80
N LEU A 52 2.51 -13.12 12.83
CA LEU A 52 3.60 -13.44 11.90
C LEU A 52 3.12 -13.43 10.45
N PHE A 53 1.99 -14.09 10.17
CA PHE A 53 1.39 -14.13 8.85
C PHE A 53 0.95 -12.74 8.41
N THR A 54 0.26 -11.98 9.26
CA THR A 54 -0.17 -10.60 8.95
C THR A 54 1.02 -9.69 8.65
N GLN A 55 2.12 -9.79 9.41
CA GLN A 55 3.30 -8.97 9.16
C GLN A 55 4.01 -9.38 7.86
N PHE A 56 4.17 -10.69 7.63
CA PHE A 56 4.83 -11.21 6.45
C PHE A 56 4.04 -10.93 5.16
N GLU A 57 2.78 -11.37 5.13
CA GLU A 57 1.87 -11.17 4.02
C GLU A 57 1.65 -9.68 3.76
N GLY A 58 1.42 -8.88 4.81
CA GLY A 58 1.24 -7.43 4.67
C GLY A 58 2.46 -6.73 4.08
N SER A 59 3.67 -7.16 4.45
CA SER A 59 4.92 -6.60 3.89
C SER A 59 5.06 -6.95 2.40
N CYS A 60 4.82 -8.21 2.03
CA CYS A 60 4.86 -8.67 0.64
C CYS A 60 3.80 -7.98 -0.21
N SER A 61 2.56 -7.94 0.28
CA SER A 61 1.42 -7.34 -0.41
C SER A 61 1.63 -5.85 -0.61
N TRP A 62 2.17 -5.13 0.37
CA TRP A 62 2.44 -3.70 0.22
C TRP A 62 3.45 -3.40 -0.90
N ALA A 63 4.50 -4.22 -1.03
CA ALA A 63 5.50 -4.06 -2.08
C ALA A 63 5.01 -4.51 -3.47
N THR A 64 4.12 -5.51 -3.55
CA THR A 64 3.80 -6.18 -4.81
C THR A 64 2.42 -5.84 -5.37
N VAL A 65 1.39 -5.70 -4.53
CA VAL A 65 0.00 -5.49 -4.96
C VAL A 65 -0.17 -4.26 -5.85
N PRO A 66 0.41 -3.07 -5.55
CA PRO A 66 0.26 -1.91 -6.43
C PRO A 66 0.79 -2.16 -7.85
N ILE A 67 1.88 -2.91 -7.97
CA ILE A 67 2.52 -3.27 -9.24
C ILE A 67 1.66 -4.31 -9.97
N LEU A 68 1.24 -5.35 -9.24
CA LEU A 68 0.40 -6.41 -9.77
C LEU A 68 -0.95 -5.90 -10.28
N LEU A 69 -1.58 -4.93 -9.60
CA LEU A 69 -2.87 -4.38 -10.02
C LEU A 69 -2.80 -3.74 -11.42
N ILE A 70 -1.72 -3.02 -11.73
CA ILE A 70 -1.56 -2.38 -13.03
C ILE A 70 -1.13 -3.37 -14.11
N LEU A 71 -0.21 -4.29 -13.78
CA LEU A 71 0.27 -5.30 -14.72
C LEU A 71 -0.81 -6.35 -15.01
N LEU A 72 -1.36 -7.01 -13.99
CA LEU A 72 -2.38 -8.06 -14.15
C LEU A 72 -3.73 -7.51 -14.60
N GLY A 73 -4.05 -6.24 -14.33
CA GLY A 73 -5.29 -5.62 -14.82
C GLY A 73 -5.35 -5.53 -16.34
N ASN A 74 -4.22 -5.32 -17.02
CA ASN A 74 -4.20 -4.97 -18.45
C ASN A 74 -3.42 -5.97 -19.33
N VAL A 75 -2.32 -6.53 -18.84
CA VAL A 75 -1.38 -7.33 -19.65
C VAL A 75 -1.97 -8.67 -20.11
N PRO A 76 -2.64 -9.47 -19.25
CA PRO A 76 -3.19 -10.76 -19.66
C PRO A 76 -4.27 -10.63 -20.73
N VAL A 77 -5.14 -9.61 -20.63
CA VAL A 77 -6.19 -9.32 -21.61
C VAL A 77 -5.60 -8.91 -22.95
N PHE A 78 -4.59 -8.03 -22.92
CA PHE A 78 -3.88 -7.59 -24.12
C PHE A 78 -3.19 -8.76 -24.85
N ILE A 79 -2.49 -9.62 -24.10
CA ILE A 79 -1.81 -10.79 -24.67
C ILE A 79 -2.81 -11.82 -25.23
N ALA A 80 -3.91 -12.08 -24.52
CA ALA A 80 -4.93 -13.02 -24.97
C ALA A 80 -5.60 -12.56 -26.28
N HIS A 81 -5.89 -11.26 -26.39
CA HIS A 81 -6.41 -10.64 -27.61
C HIS A 81 -5.40 -10.72 -28.77
N SER A 82 -4.13 -10.38 -28.52
CA SER A 82 -3.07 -10.41 -29.54
C SER A 82 -2.77 -11.82 -30.08
N LYS A 83 -2.94 -12.87 -29.26
CA LYS A 83 -2.68 -14.26 -29.66
C LYS A 83 -3.91 -15.00 -30.19
N GLY A 84 -5.07 -14.35 -30.30
CA GLY A 84 -6.31 -14.96 -30.81
C GLY A 84 -6.77 -16.17 -30.00
N VAL A 85 -6.41 -16.23 -28.71
CA VAL A 85 -6.66 -17.39 -27.86
C VAL A 85 -8.15 -17.47 -27.53
N LYS A 86 -8.88 -18.35 -28.21
CA LYS A 86 -10.29 -18.67 -27.96
C LYS A 86 -10.44 -19.61 -26.76
N ALA A 87 -9.84 -19.29 -25.62
CA ALA A 87 -10.04 -20.05 -24.39
C ALA A 87 -11.35 -19.63 -23.72
N ALA A 88 -12.15 -20.60 -23.24
CA ALA A 88 -13.39 -20.34 -22.50
C ALA A 88 -13.18 -19.39 -21.29
N VAL A 89 -11.96 -19.38 -20.74
CA VAL A 89 -11.54 -18.46 -19.66
C VAL A 89 -11.52 -17.00 -20.12
N VAL A 90 -11.06 -16.71 -21.35
CA VAL A 90 -10.98 -15.34 -21.89
C VAL A 90 -12.38 -14.79 -22.17
N TYR A 91 -13.32 -15.65 -22.57
CA TYR A 91 -14.71 -15.25 -22.81
C TYR A 91 -15.50 -15.00 -21.53
N ASN A 92 -15.24 -15.79 -20.47
CA ASN A 92 -15.90 -15.63 -19.17
C ASN A 92 -15.21 -14.60 -18.27
N ALA A 93 -13.97 -14.21 -18.58
CA ALA A 93 -13.20 -13.25 -17.78
C ALA A 93 -13.94 -11.91 -17.56
N PRO A 94 -14.57 -11.26 -18.56
CA PRO A 94 -15.30 -10.01 -18.34
C PRO A 94 -16.47 -10.16 -17.37
N PHE A 95 -17.16 -11.30 -17.41
CA PHE A 95 -18.30 -11.56 -16.52
C PHE A 95 -17.84 -11.77 -15.07
N ILE A 96 -16.82 -12.61 -14.86
CA ILE A 96 -16.24 -12.85 -13.52
C ILE A 96 -15.64 -11.54 -12.98
N LEU A 97 -14.94 -10.79 -13.82
CA LEU A 97 -14.37 -9.51 -13.45
C LEU A 97 -15.45 -8.49 -13.08
N SER A 98 -16.57 -8.44 -13.81
CA SER A 98 -17.70 -7.58 -13.47
C SER A 98 -18.25 -7.90 -12.07
N TRP A 99 -18.42 -9.18 -11.72
CA TRP A 99 -18.87 -9.57 -10.39
C TRP A 99 -17.89 -9.18 -9.29
N LEU A 100 -16.59 -9.42 -9.52
CA LEU A 100 -15.54 -9.02 -8.58
C LEU A 100 -15.50 -7.50 -8.40
N MET A 101 -15.64 -6.73 -9.48
CA MET A 101 -15.66 -5.27 -9.45
C MET A 101 -16.88 -4.74 -8.72
N THR A 102 -18.07 -5.31 -8.94
CA THR A 102 -19.29 -4.93 -8.21
C THR A 102 -19.11 -5.19 -6.70
N LEU A 103 -18.58 -6.35 -6.32
CA LEU A 103 -18.33 -6.67 -4.91
C LEU A 103 -17.30 -5.71 -4.30
N ALA A 104 -16.22 -5.42 -5.01
CA ALA A 104 -15.20 -4.47 -4.59
C ALA A 104 -15.77 -3.04 -4.45
N MET A 105 -16.64 -2.60 -5.36
CA MET A 105 -17.30 -1.29 -5.29
C MET A 105 -18.21 -1.18 -4.07
N VAL A 106 -18.97 -2.22 -3.72
CA VAL A 106 -19.78 -2.24 -2.50
C VAL A 106 -18.90 -2.11 -1.26
N GLY A 107 -17.78 -2.84 -1.21
CA GLY A 107 -16.80 -2.73 -0.13
C GLY A 107 -16.19 -1.33 -0.03
N LEU A 108 -15.83 -0.74 -1.16
CA LEU A 108 -15.23 0.60 -1.21
C LEU A 108 -16.24 1.68 -0.80
N PHE A 109 -17.49 1.57 -1.25
CA PHE A 109 -18.56 2.49 -0.87
C PHE A 109 -18.86 2.42 0.63
N THR A 110 -18.99 1.22 1.18
CA THR A 110 -19.20 1.03 2.63
C THR A 110 -18.02 1.59 3.44
N MET A 111 -16.78 1.38 3.00
CA MET A 111 -15.60 1.98 3.64
C MET A 111 -15.56 3.49 3.51
N ALA A 112 -15.96 4.06 2.37
CA ALA A 112 -16.04 5.50 2.20
C ALA A 112 -17.05 6.11 3.19
N VAL A 113 -18.24 5.50 3.34
CA VAL A 113 -19.26 5.92 4.31
C VAL A 113 -18.70 5.86 5.73
N VAL A 114 -18.16 4.72 6.15
CA VAL A 114 -17.57 4.55 7.49
C VAL A 114 -16.44 5.56 7.73
N SER A 115 -15.55 5.76 6.76
CA SER A 115 -14.47 6.73 6.87
C SER A 115 -14.98 8.15 7.01
N THR A 116 -16.05 8.54 6.31
CA THR A 116 -16.64 9.88 6.45
C THR A 116 -17.30 10.10 7.80
N LEU A 117 -17.93 9.06 8.37
CA LEU A 117 -18.52 9.11 9.71
C LEU A 117 -17.46 9.22 10.82
N LEU A 118 -16.26 8.68 10.59
CA LEU A 118 -15.13 8.76 11.51
C LEU A 118 -14.36 10.09 11.42
N LEU A 119 -14.56 10.89 10.36
CA LEU A 119 -13.83 12.13 10.18
C LEU A 119 -14.38 13.24 11.09
N PRO A 120 -13.50 14.03 11.75
CA PRO A 120 -13.93 15.20 12.50
C PRO A 120 -14.53 16.26 11.56
N SER A 121 -15.34 17.16 12.13
CA SER A 121 -16.00 18.24 11.39
C SER A 121 -15.00 19.10 10.61
N LYS A 122 -15.41 19.54 9.41
CA LYS A 122 -14.58 20.31 8.49
C LYS A 122 -14.02 21.57 9.17
N PRO A 123 -12.72 21.86 9.06
CA PRO A 123 -12.16 23.11 9.56
C PRO A 123 -12.70 24.32 8.79
N GLU A 124 -13.15 25.36 9.50
CA GLU A 124 -13.88 26.53 8.97
C GLU A 124 -13.12 27.36 7.92
N LYS A 125 -11.78 27.30 7.90
CA LYS A 125 -10.94 28.23 7.11
C LYS A 125 -10.52 27.74 5.72
N ARG A 126 -11.09 26.63 5.19
CA ARG A 126 -10.61 26.04 3.92
C ARG A 126 -11.42 26.48 2.71
N HIS A 127 -10.78 27.22 1.81
CA HIS A 127 -11.32 27.72 0.54
C HIS A 127 -11.80 26.59 -0.39
N TYR A 128 -12.80 26.86 -1.24
CA TYR A 128 -13.41 25.88 -2.16
C TYR A 128 -12.42 25.22 -3.13
N LEU A 129 -11.30 25.90 -3.44
CA LEU A 129 -10.17 25.34 -4.21
C LEU A 129 -9.57 24.07 -3.57
N GLY A 130 -9.75 23.87 -2.27
CA GLY A 130 -9.34 22.63 -1.59
C GLY A 130 -10.05 21.38 -2.11
N TYR A 131 -11.29 21.51 -2.59
CA TYR A 131 -12.03 20.39 -3.17
C TYR A 131 -11.46 19.97 -4.54
N LEU A 132 -11.03 20.93 -5.35
CA LEU A 132 -10.33 20.64 -6.61
C LEU A 132 -9.02 19.87 -6.36
N GLY A 133 -8.28 20.27 -5.32
CA GLY A 133 -7.09 19.55 -4.87
C GLY A 133 -7.39 18.11 -4.44
N MET A 134 -8.51 17.86 -3.78
CA MET A 134 -8.95 16.51 -3.41
C MET A 134 -9.30 15.66 -4.64
N THR A 135 -9.93 16.23 -5.66
CA THR A 135 -10.21 15.49 -6.91
C THR A 135 -8.93 15.16 -7.67
N LEU A 136 -7.98 16.11 -7.75
CA LEU A 136 -6.67 15.88 -8.38
C LEU A 136 -5.87 14.76 -7.67
N GLN A 137 -6.04 14.60 -6.35
CA GLN A 137 -5.41 13.51 -5.61
C GLN A 137 -5.86 12.12 -6.10
N TRP A 138 -7.13 11.96 -6.50
CA TRP A 138 -7.62 10.69 -7.04
C TRP A 138 -6.97 10.33 -8.38
N ILE A 139 -6.71 11.32 -9.24
CA ILE A 139 -5.99 11.12 -10.51
C ILE A 139 -4.53 10.74 -10.25
N LEU A 140 -3.91 11.36 -9.24
CA LEU A 140 -2.52 11.06 -8.84
C LEU A 140 -2.40 9.76 -8.03
N PHE A 141 -3.49 9.19 -7.54
CA PHE A 141 -3.48 8.05 -6.64
C PHE A 141 -2.77 6.81 -7.22
N PRO A 142 -3.04 6.36 -8.46
CA PRO A 142 -2.36 5.19 -9.01
C PRO A 142 -0.84 5.38 -9.13
N ILE A 143 -0.42 6.60 -9.48
CA ILE A 143 1.00 6.95 -9.64
C ILE A 143 1.68 7.01 -8.28
N THR A 144 1.06 7.69 -7.31
CA THR A 144 1.64 7.87 -5.98
C THR A 144 1.67 6.57 -5.18
N MET A 145 0.69 5.69 -5.34
CA MET A 145 0.67 4.36 -4.71
C MET A 145 1.83 3.47 -5.18
N ILE A 146 2.32 3.63 -6.42
CA ILE A 146 3.53 2.95 -6.87
C ILE A 146 4.78 3.68 -6.37
N ALA A 147 4.93 4.94 -6.79
CA ALA A 147 6.17 5.69 -6.60
C ALA A 147 6.52 5.90 -5.12
N PHE A 148 5.50 6.10 -4.28
CA PHE A 148 5.65 6.30 -2.85
C PHE A 148 5.15 5.12 -2.01
N GLY A 149 4.40 4.17 -2.56
CA GLY A 149 3.98 2.97 -1.83
C GLY A 149 4.90 1.78 -2.11
N SER A 150 4.72 1.11 -3.25
CA SER A 150 5.43 -0.14 -3.55
C SER A 150 6.94 0.02 -3.73
N VAL A 151 7.41 1.08 -4.41
CA VAL A 151 8.84 1.28 -4.68
C VAL A 151 9.67 1.39 -3.39
N PRO A 152 9.40 2.35 -2.47
CA PRO A 152 10.15 2.44 -1.23
C PRO A 152 9.93 1.24 -0.31
N ALA A 153 8.76 0.58 -0.35
CA ALA A 153 8.52 -0.65 0.42
C ALA A 153 9.41 -1.80 -0.07
N ALA A 154 9.46 -2.03 -1.39
CA ALA A 154 10.32 -3.02 -2.01
C ALA A 154 11.81 -2.72 -1.75
N GLU A 155 12.21 -1.45 -1.80
CA GLU A 155 13.58 -1.05 -1.45
C GLU A 155 13.90 -1.35 0.01
N GLY A 156 12.98 -1.07 0.95
CA GLY A 156 13.17 -1.38 2.37
C GLY A 156 13.39 -2.88 2.61
N ILE A 157 12.57 -3.73 2.00
CA ILE A 157 12.70 -5.19 2.07
C ILE A 157 14.03 -5.65 1.45
N THR A 158 14.36 -5.16 0.26
CA THR A 158 15.57 -5.57 -0.47
C THR A 158 16.85 -5.13 0.26
N ARG A 159 16.84 -3.94 0.89
CA ARG A 159 17.94 -3.48 1.74
C ARG A 159 18.22 -4.42 2.90
N LEU A 160 17.16 -4.90 3.57
CA LEU A 160 17.30 -5.89 4.64
C LEU A 160 17.87 -7.21 4.11
N MET A 161 17.39 -7.68 2.95
CA MET A 161 17.89 -8.92 2.31
C MET A 161 19.38 -8.85 1.94
N ILE A 162 19.87 -7.68 1.53
CA ILE A 162 21.27 -7.46 1.13
C ILE A 162 22.15 -7.07 2.34
N GLY A 163 21.58 -6.97 3.55
CA GLY A 163 22.32 -6.58 4.76
C GLY A 163 22.69 -5.08 4.82
N LYS A 164 22.03 -4.24 4.01
CA LYS A 164 22.17 -2.77 4.06
C LYS A 164 21.18 -2.18 5.05
N TYR A 165 21.49 -2.30 6.33
CA TYR A 165 20.60 -1.87 7.42
C TYR A 165 20.33 -0.36 7.41
N LEU A 166 19.09 0.02 7.65
CA LEU A 166 18.67 1.42 7.80
C LEU A 166 18.93 1.88 9.24
N GLY A 167 19.71 2.96 9.40
CA GLY A 167 19.87 3.63 10.69
C GLY A 167 18.61 4.41 11.11
N PHE A 168 18.54 4.79 12.39
CA PHE A 168 17.46 5.64 12.88
C PHE A 168 17.65 7.08 12.39
N ARG A 169 16.65 7.60 11.67
CA ARG A 169 16.62 8.98 11.19
C ARG A 169 15.33 9.64 11.66
N THR A 170 15.41 10.83 12.24
CA THR A 170 14.22 11.62 12.57
C THR A 170 13.67 12.29 11.32
N THR A 171 12.34 12.36 11.22
CA THR A 171 11.68 13.06 10.12
C THR A 171 11.63 14.54 10.49
N GLU A 172 12.37 15.37 9.75
CA GLU A 172 12.31 16.83 9.90
C GLU A 172 10.92 17.34 9.54
N LYS A 173 10.29 18.06 10.48
CA LYS A 173 8.99 18.71 10.29
C LYS A 173 9.11 20.17 10.69
N SER A 174 8.79 21.09 9.77
CA SER A 174 8.62 22.50 10.13
C SER A 174 7.17 22.70 10.58
N ARG A 175 6.96 23.33 11.75
CA ARG A 175 5.63 23.75 12.21
C ARG A 175 5.13 24.96 11.43
#